data_AF-A0A2M7ZEC9-F1
#
_entry.id   AF-A0A2M7ZEC9-F1
#
_cell.length_a   1.000
_cell.length_b   1.000
_cell.length_c   1.000
_cell.angle_alpha   90.00
_cell.angle_beta   90.00
_cell.angle_gamma   90.00
#
_symmetry.space_group_name_H-M   'P 1'
#
loop_
_entity.id
_entity.type
_entity.pdbx_description
1 polymer ?
#
loop_
_entity_poly.entity_id
_entity_poly.type
_entity_poly.pdbx_seq_one_letter_code
_entity_poly.pdbx_strand_id
1 'polypeptide(L)'
;MNYEIMGLKQILSEVLMDLNSITFENFDEKFKEAKTKMILANEIKKQLQNSFSTDELKQNEKELLILAKLIQKSYDNTIRKIKEEQFRISNNLKSVWNMKKIAIYEVRK
;
A
#
# COMPACT_ATOMS: atom_id res chain seq x y z
N MET A 1 7.55 -7.79 -28.74
CA MET A 1 7.00 -7.27 -27.47
C MET A 1 8.05 -7.52 -26.42
N ASN A 2 8.47 -6.49 -25.69
CA ASN A 2 9.65 -6.56 -24.83
C ASN A 2 9.30 -7.19 -23.47
N TYR A 3 9.87 -8.36 -23.19
CA TYR A 3 9.55 -9.19 -22.02
C TYR A 3 9.81 -8.47 -20.68
N GLU A 4 10.79 -7.59 -20.64
CA GLU A 4 11.18 -6.87 -19.42
C GLU A 4 10.16 -5.76 -19.06
N ILE A 5 9.62 -5.07 -20.07
CA ILE A 5 8.53 -4.10 -19.89
C ILE A 5 7.24 -4.81 -19.45
N MET A 6 6.96 -5.99 -20.01
CA MET A 6 5.82 -6.80 -19.60
C MET A 6 5.95 -7.26 -18.14
N GLY A 7 7.15 -7.71 -17.74
CA GLY A 7 7.46 -8.05 -16.35
C GLY A 7 7.28 -6.86 -15.40
N LEU A 8 7.74 -5.67 -15.79
CA LEU A 8 7.53 -4.45 -14.99
C LEU A 8 6.05 -4.12 -14.81
N LYS A 9 5.24 -4.20 -15.88
CA LYS A 9 3.79 -3.98 -15.80
C LYS A 9 3.10 -4.98 -14.88
N GLN A 10 3.51 -6.24 -14.95
CA GLN A 10 2.97 -7.29 -14.08
C GLN A 10 3.27 -7.00 -12.61
N ILE A 11 4.53 -6.69 -12.27
CA ILE A 11 4.92 -6.38 -10.89
C ILE A 11 4.16 -5.15 -10.37
N LEU A 12 4.02 -4.09 -11.17
CA LEU A 12 3.26 -2.91 -10.78
C LEU A 12 1.76 -3.21 -10.59
N SER A 13 1.19 -4.10 -11.40
CA SER A 13 -0.19 -4.55 -11.25
C SER A 13 -0.40 -5.35 -9.98
N GLU A 14 0.56 -6.22 -9.64
CA GLU A 14 0.57 -6.96 -8.39
C GLU A 14 0.69 -6.04 -7.17
N VAL A 15 1.58 -5.03 -7.22
CA VAL A 15 1.68 -4.01 -6.16
C VAL A 15 0.33 -3.33 -5.93
N LEU A 16 -0.38 -2.99 -7.00
CA LEU A 16 -1.70 -2.38 -6.90
C LEU A 16 -2.73 -3.34 -6.27
N MET A 17 -2.70 -4.62 -6.62
CA MET A 17 -3.57 -5.64 -6.02
C MET A 17 -3.28 -5.82 -4.53
N ASP A 18 -2.00 -5.93 -4.16
CA ASP A 18 -1.56 -6.07 -2.77
C ASP A 18 -2.04 -4.87 -1.95
N LEU A 19 -1.79 -3.64 -2.41
CA LEU A 19 -2.23 -2.42 -1.73
C LEU A 19 -3.76 -2.34 -1.56
N ASN A 20 -4.54 -2.78 -2.55
CA ASN A 20 -6.00 -2.79 -2.49
C ASN A 20 -6.55 -3.88 -1.56
N SER A 21 -5.78 -4.94 -1.30
CA SER A 21 -6.14 -6.05 -0.41
C SER A 21 -5.73 -5.84 1.05
N ILE A 22 -5.02 -4.74 1.34
CA ILE A 22 -4.60 -4.41 2.71
C ILE A 22 -5.84 -4.14 3.58
N THR A 23 -5.91 -4.91 4.66
CA THR A 23 -6.81 -4.74 5.80
C THR A 23 -5.99 -4.44 7.04
N PHE A 24 -6.66 -4.15 8.16
CA PHE A 24 -5.97 -3.96 9.43
C PHE A 24 -5.28 -5.24 9.92
N GLU A 25 -5.86 -6.41 9.65
CA GLU A 25 -5.39 -7.72 10.13
C GLU A 25 -4.16 -8.22 9.38
N ASN A 26 -4.04 -7.88 8.09
CA ASN A 26 -2.94 -8.34 7.23
C ASN A 26 -1.96 -7.21 6.86
N PHE A 27 -2.06 -6.05 7.53
CA PHE A 27 -1.31 -4.85 7.17
C PHE A 27 0.19 -5.11 7.07
N ASP A 28 0.79 -5.69 8.10
CA ASP A 28 2.24 -5.89 8.16
C ASP A 28 2.76 -6.80 7.05
N GLU A 29 2.01 -7.86 6.72
CA GLU A 29 2.37 -8.80 5.66
C GLU A 29 2.19 -8.16 4.28
N LYS A 30 0.97 -7.70 3.96
CA LYS A 30 0.64 -7.19 2.63
C LYS A 30 1.36 -5.89 2.29
N PHE A 31 1.59 -5.02 3.27
CA PHE A 31 2.37 -3.81 3.05
C PHE A 31 3.85 -4.12 2.80
N LYS A 32 4.42 -5.11 3.48
CA LYS A 32 5.79 -5.57 3.24
C LYS A 32 5.94 -6.23 1.86
N GLU A 33 4.96 -7.04 1.45
CA GLU A 33 4.91 -7.62 0.10
C GLU A 33 4.88 -6.53 -0.97
N ALA A 34 3.94 -5.58 -0.86
CA ALA A 34 3.80 -4.45 -1.79
C ALA A 34 5.09 -3.62 -1.86
N LYS A 35 5.71 -3.33 -0.71
CA LYS A 35 6.99 -2.61 -0.64
C LYS A 35 8.12 -3.37 -1.36
N THR A 36 8.20 -4.68 -1.16
CA THR A 36 9.25 -5.52 -1.75
C THR A 36 9.12 -5.56 -3.28
N LYS A 37 7.90 -5.76 -3.78
CA LYS A 37 7.61 -5.71 -5.22
C LYS A 37 7.88 -4.32 -5.83
N MET A 38 7.62 -3.25 -5.09
CA MET A 38 7.90 -1.89 -5.54
C MET A 38 9.41 -1.61 -5.66
N ILE A 39 10.23 -2.17 -4.76
CA ILE A 39 11.70 -2.11 -4.87
C ILE A 39 12.16 -2.83 -6.14
N LEU A 40 11.66 -4.05 -6.36
CA LEU A 40 11.96 -4.84 -7.56
C LEU A 40 11.55 -4.12 -8.85
N ALA A 41 10.36 -3.52 -8.89
CA ALA A 41 9.90 -2.71 -10.03
C ALA A 41 10.84 -1.53 -10.32
N ASN A 42 11.39 -0.91 -9.28
CA ASN A 42 12.33 0.21 -9.43
C ASN A 42 13.70 -0.25 -9.96
N GLU A 43 14.16 -1.44 -9.55
CA GLU A 43 15.39 -2.04 -10.07
C GLU A 43 15.26 -2.39 -11.56
N ILE A 44 14.15 -3.04 -11.94
CA ILE A 44 13.86 -3.34 -13.35
C ILE A 44 13.77 -2.06 -14.16
N LYS A 45 13.09 -1.02 -13.64
CA LYS A 45 13.02 0.29 -14.30
C LYS A 45 14.41 0.88 -14.53
N LYS A 46 15.32 0.82 -13.55
CA LYS A 46 16.69 1.32 -13.71
C LYS A 46 17.47 0.52 -14.75
N GLN A 47 17.31 -0.80 -14.78
CA GLN A 47 17.92 -1.66 -15.79
C GLN A 47 17.44 -1.27 -17.19
N LEU A 48 16.12 -1.11 -17.36
CA LEU A 48 15.51 -0.68 -18.63
C LEU A 48 16.01 0.70 -19.09
N GLN A 49 16.23 1.64 -18.17
CA GLN A 49 16.78 2.96 -18.51
C GLN A 49 18.21 2.89 -19.04
N ASN A 50 18.97 1.87 -18.65
CA ASN A 50 20.36 1.69 -19.10
C ASN A 50 20.47 0.88 -20.39
N SER A 51 19.46 0.06 -20.73
CA SER A 51 19.51 -0.88 -21.86
C SER A 51 18.69 -0.45 -23.10
N PHE A 52 17.75 0.48 -22.99
CA PHE A 52 16.84 0.83 -24.10
C PHE A 52 17.12 2.18 -24.77
N SER A 53 16.95 2.22 -26.10
CA SER A 53 16.83 3.45 -26.88
C SER A 53 15.49 4.15 -26.59
N THR A 54 15.50 5.48 -26.58
CA THR A 54 14.44 6.37 -26.07
C THR A 54 13.03 6.15 -26.64
N ASP A 55 12.89 5.46 -27.77
CA ASP A 55 11.62 5.35 -28.51
C ASP A 55 10.74 4.16 -28.09
N GLU A 56 11.32 3.04 -27.64
CA GLU A 56 10.54 1.88 -27.13
C GLU A 56 9.97 2.13 -25.71
N LEU A 57 10.67 2.96 -24.94
CA LEU A 57 10.21 3.43 -23.62
C LEU A 57 8.97 4.32 -23.76
N LYS A 58 8.96 5.25 -24.72
CA LYS A 58 7.85 6.22 -24.92
C LYS A 58 6.50 5.56 -25.19
N GLN A 59 6.46 4.46 -25.96
CA GLN A 59 5.19 3.77 -26.23
C GLN A 59 4.58 3.14 -24.96
N ASN A 60 5.41 2.68 -24.03
CA ASN A 60 4.96 2.00 -22.80
C ASN A 60 4.85 2.95 -21.60
N GLU A 61 5.43 4.15 -21.71
CA GLU A 61 5.48 5.16 -20.65
C GLU A 61 4.09 5.58 -20.18
N LYS A 62 3.12 5.71 -21.09
CA LYS A 62 1.75 6.12 -20.73
C LYS A 62 1.08 5.13 -19.77
N GLU A 63 1.16 3.83 -20.05
CA GLU A 63 0.56 2.80 -19.19
C GLU A 63 1.28 2.69 -17.86
N LEU A 64 2.61 2.73 -17.86
CA LEU A 64 3.42 2.72 -16.64
C LEU A 64 3.11 3.94 -15.76
N LEU A 65 2.90 5.11 -16.37
CA LEU A 65 2.54 6.34 -15.67
C LEU A 65 1.11 6.27 -15.08
N ILE A 66 0.18 5.63 -15.78
CA ILE A 66 -1.16 5.35 -15.26
C ILE A 66 -1.07 4.42 -14.05
N LEU A 67 -0.34 3.31 -14.15
CA LEU A 67 -0.14 2.37 -13.04
C LEU A 67 0.51 3.05 -11.84
N ALA A 68 1.55 3.87 -12.05
CA ALA A 68 2.21 4.61 -10.98
C ALA A 68 1.24 5.54 -10.24
N LYS A 69 0.39 6.27 -10.96
CA LYS A 69 -0.66 7.11 -10.36
C LYS A 69 -1.69 6.31 -9.56
N LEU A 70 -2.09 5.15 -10.08
CA LEU A 70 -3.02 4.25 -9.39
C LEU A 70 -2.42 3.69 -8.10
N ILE A 71 -1.15 3.27 -8.14
CA ILE A 71 -0.41 2.79 -6.97
C ILE A 71 -0.31 3.90 -5.92
N GLN A 72 0.06 5.13 -6.33
CA GLN A 72 0.13 6.27 -5.42
C GLN A 72 -1.23 6.52 -4.74
N LYS A 73 -2.30 6.59 -5.53
CA LYS A 73 -3.66 6.78 -5.00
C LYS A 73 -4.08 5.64 -4.07
N SER A 74 -3.74 4.39 -4.40
CA SER A 74 -4.05 3.23 -3.56
C SER A 74 -3.30 3.31 -2.23
N TYR A 75 -2.01 3.64 -2.26
CA TYR A 75 -1.19 3.84 -1.07
C TYR A 75 -1.78 4.92 -0.14
N ASP A 76 -2.11 6.10 -0.67
CA ASP A 76 -2.69 7.19 0.10
C ASP A 76 -4.02 6.78 0.75
N ASN A 77 -4.86 6.05 0.00
CA ASN A 77 -6.11 5.51 0.53
C ASN A 77 -5.89 4.47 1.64
N THR A 78 -4.91 3.58 1.48
CA THR A 78 -4.58 2.58 2.49
C THR A 78 -4.11 3.25 3.78
N ILE A 79 -3.20 4.22 3.69
CA ILE A 79 -2.73 4.99 4.86
C ILE A 79 -3.91 5.71 5.54
N ARG A 80 -4.80 6.33 4.76
CA ARG A 80 -5.98 7.00 5.30
C ARG A 80 -6.90 6.03 6.06
N LYS A 81 -7.24 4.88 5.46
CA LYS A 81 -8.08 3.86 6.10
C LYS A 81 -7.48 3.36 7.41
N ILE A 82 -6.18 3.09 7.43
CA ILE A 82 -5.49 2.59 8.63
C ILE A 82 -5.47 3.66 9.74
N LYS A 83 -5.27 4.93 9.39
CA LYS A 83 -5.35 6.04 10.36
C LYS A 83 -6.75 6.20 10.94
N GLU A 84 -7.78 6.13 10.09
CA GLU A 84 -9.18 6.19 10.53
C GLU A 84 -9.50 5.03 11.50
N GLU A 85 -9.04 3.82 11.20
CA GLU A 85 -9.23 2.65 12.06
C GLU A 85 -8.47 2.76 13.38
N GLN A 86 -7.21 3.22 13.34
CA GLN A 86 -6.41 3.47 14.54
C GLN A 86 -7.09 4.49 15.46
N PHE A 87 -7.64 5.57 14.90
CA PHE A 87 -8.39 6.57 15.65
C PHE A 87 -9.65 5.98 16.30
N ARG A 88 -10.40 5.16 15.56
CA ARG A 88 -11.58 4.44 16.06
C ARG A 88 -11.23 3.54 17.24
N ILE A 89 -10.20 2.71 17.10
CA ILE A 89 -9.72 1.80 18.16
C ILE A 89 -9.28 2.59 19.39
N SER A 90 -8.56 3.69 19.21
CA SER A 90 -8.11 4.54 20.31
C SER A 90 -9.28 5.12 21.12
N ASN A 91 -10.32 5.63 20.43
CA ASN A 91 -11.52 6.14 21.10
C ASN A 91 -12.29 5.04 21.84
N ASN A 92 -12.40 3.86 21.22
CA ASN A 92 -13.05 2.71 21.86
C ASN A 92 -12.30 2.28 23.14
N LEU A 93 -10.97 2.20 23.10
CA LEU A 93 -10.14 1.91 24.27
C LEU A 93 -10.34 2.93 25.39
N LYS A 94 -10.39 4.23 25.04
CA LYS A 94 -10.65 5.30 26.01
C LYS A 94 -12.03 5.16 26.66
N SER A 95 -13.05 4.83 25.88
CA SER A 95 -14.41 4.59 26.36
C SER A 95 -14.46 3.42 27.34
N VAL A 96 -13.89 2.28 26.95
CA VAL A 96 -13.80 1.07 27.81
C VAL A 96 -13.07 1.38 29.12
N TRP A 97 -11.99 2.16 29.06
CA TRP A 97 -11.26 2.54 30.26
C TRP A 97 -12.08 3.42 31.21
N ASN A 98 -12.87 4.36 30.67
CA ASN A 98 -13.79 5.16 31.45
C ASN A 98 -14.89 4.30 32.09
N MET A 99 -15.47 3.34 31.35
CA MET A 99 -16.45 2.41 31.91
C MET A 99 -15.86 1.57 33.05
N LYS A 100 -14.62 1.09 32.89
CA LYS A 100 -13.90 0.37 33.96
C LYS A 100 -13.73 1.22 35.22
N LYS A 101 -13.40 2.51 35.07
CA LYS A 101 -13.29 3.43 36.21
C LYS A 101 -14.62 3.60 36.96
N ILE A 102 -15.72 3.75 36.23
CA ILE A 102 -17.07 3.87 36.81
C ILE A 102 -17.40 2.61 37.59
N ALA A 103 -17.22 1.43 36.98
CA ALA A 103 -17.48 0.15 37.65
C ALA A 103 -16.66 -0.03 38.94
N ILE A 104 -15.37 0.36 38.94
CA ILE A 104 -14.54 0.30 40.15
C ILE A 104 -15.04 1.27 41.23
N TYR A 105 -15.56 2.44 40.83
CA TYR A 105 -16.08 3.43 41.77
C TYR A 105 -17.40 2.98 42.42
N GLU A 106 -18.30 2.35 41.64
CA GLU A 106 -19.58 1.83 42.13
C GLU A 106 -19.41 0.67 43.11
N VAL A 107 -18.45 -0.23 42.88
CA VAL A 107 -18.19 -1.39 43.77
C VAL A 107 -17.56 -0.98 45.11
N ARG A 108 -16.99 0.23 45.22
CA ARG A 108 -16.30 0.72 46.43
C ARG A 108 -17.17 1.64 47.30
N LYS A 109 -18.40 1.94 46.88
CA LYS A 109 -19.43 2.58 47.71
C LYS A 109 -20.25 1.52 48.43
#